data_AF-A0A962RU45-F1
#
_entry.id   AF-A0A962RU45-F1
#
_cell.length_a   1.000
_cell.length_b   1.000
_cell.length_c   1.000
_cell.angle_alpha   90.00
_cell.angle_beta   90.00
_cell.angle_gamma   90.00
#
_symmetry.space_group_name_H-M   'P 1'
#
loop_
_entity.id
_entity.type
_entity.pdbx_description
1 polymer ?
#
loop_
_entity_poly.entity_id
_entity_poly.type
_entity_poly.pdbx_seq_one_letter_code
_entity_poly.pdbx_strand_id
1 'polypeptide(L)'
;MTVRPALVFAFVGCLLAHPAWAAEEDEGCAHHAIDVAPRIKAVLGPHYAKPVVDPGTLQTSFRELEILLLEIGHCRAAAQSIEHAGGDRQAEITEWHTLNQWLYRLVNFVGLNARGDTSVDWRDEYSLFAEVYEFEP
;
A
#
# COMPACT_ATOMS: atom_id res chain seq x y z
N MET A 1 24.44 -70.46 -7.72
CA MET A 1 23.23 -69.87 -8.33
C MET A 1 22.06 -70.07 -7.39
N THR A 2 21.71 -69.03 -6.63
CA THR A 2 20.41 -68.85 -5.96
C THR A 2 20.41 -67.45 -5.34
N VAL A 3 19.88 -66.47 -6.08
CA VAL A 3 19.72 -65.08 -5.63
C VAL A 3 18.34 -64.94 -4.99
N ARG A 4 18.28 -64.50 -3.74
CA ARG A 4 17.03 -64.10 -3.07
C ARG A 4 16.90 -62.57 -3.12
N PRO A 5 15.74 -62.01 -3.51
CA PRO A 5 15.49 -60.58 -3.53
C PRO A 5 14.82 -60.10 -2.22
N ALA A 6 14.67 -58.78 -2.14
CA ALA A 6 13.83 -57.99 -1.24
C ALA A 6 14.49 -57.46 0.04
N LEU A 7 14.77 -56.15 0.03
CA LEU A 7 14.14 -55.19 0.93
C LEU A 7 14.53 -53.77 0.47
N VAL A 8 13.62 -53.15 -0.30
CA VAL A 8 13.66 -51.71 -0.58
C VAL A 8 12.99 -51.02 0.60
N PHE A 9 13.79 -50.41 1.47
CA PHE A 9 13.28 -49.46 2.47
C PHE A 9 13.04 -48.12 1.78
N ALA A 10 11.77 -47.82 1.50
CA ALA A 10 11.34 -46.48 1.13
C ALA A 10 11.34 -45.60 2.39
N PHE A 11 12.31 -44.69 2.50
CA PHE A 11 12.26 -43.59 3.46
C PHE A 11 11.22 -42.57 2.98
N VAL A 12 9.99 -42.72 3.47
CA VAL A 12 8.99 -41.65 3.49
C VAL A 12 9.43 -40.68 4.58
N GLY A 13 9.87 -39.48 4.19
CA GLY A 13 10.45 -38.54 5.16
C GLY A 13 10.86 -37.20 4.59
N CYS A 14 9.94 -36.50 3.93
CA CYS A 14 9.98 -35.04 3.83
C CYS A 14 8.57 -34.51 3.63
N LEU A 15 7.78 -34.58 4.71
CA LEU A 15 6.68 -33.65 4.92
C LEU A 15 7.33 -32.26 4.97
N LEU A 16 7.35 -31.59 3.83
CA LEU A 16 7.58 -30.16 3.74
C LEU A 16 6.44 -29.50 4.52
N ALA A 17 6.67 -29.29 5.81
CA ALA A 17 5.96 -28.32 6.62
C ALA A 17 6.23 -26.95 5.98
N HIS A 18 5.44 -26.62 4.97
CA HIS A 18 5.26 -25.25 4.58
C HIS A 18 4.62 -24.59 5.80
N PRO A 19 5.23 -23.54 6.39
CA PRO A 19 4.42 -22.65 7.19
C PRO A 19 3.36 -22.12 6.23
N ALA A 20 2.12 -22.58 6.41
CA ALA A 20 0.98 -21.83 5.93
C ALA A 20 1.06 -20.51 6.68
N TRP A 21 1.66 -19.49 6.05
CA TRP A 21 1.38 -18.13 6.42
C TRP A 21 -0.13 -17.99 6.31
N ALA A 22 -0.77 -17.96 7.48
CA ALA A 22 -2.12 -17.48 7.61
C ALA A 22 -2.08 -16.04 7.07
N ALA A 23 -2.52 -15.87 5.83
CA ALA A 23 -3.11 -14.61 5.45
C ALA A 23 -4.36 -14.50 6.33
N GLU A 24 -4.22 -13.77 7.44
CA GLU A 24 -5.39 -13.16 8.06
C GLU A 24 -5.95 -12.24 6.98
N GLU A 25 -7.02 -12.69 6.33
CA GLU A 25 -7.87 -11.80 5.57
C GLU A 25 -8.39 -10.78 6.57
N ASP A 26 -7.87 -9.55 6.49
CA ASP A 26 -8.34 -8.41 7.25
C ASP A 26 -9.77 -8.09 6.75
N GLU A 27 -10.75 -8.82 7.30
CA GLU A 27 -12.16 -8.81 6.91
C GLU A 27 -12.76 -7.41 7.11
N GLY A 28 -12.54 -6.51 6.15
CA GLY A 28 -13.12 -5.16 6.17
C GLY A 28 -12.34 -4.11 5.39
N CYS A 29 -11.08 -4.36 5.03
CA CYS A 29 -10.27 -3.38 4.31
C CYS A 29 -9.83 -3.89 2.93
N ALA A 30 -9.93 -3.04 1.90
CA ALA A 30 -9.57 -3.38 0.53
C ALA A 30 -8.05 -3.32 0.26
N HIS A 31 -7.26 -2.88 1.23
CA HIS A 31 -5.83 -2.59 1.08
C HIS A 31 -5.05 -3.05 2.32
N HIS A 32 -3.79 -3.43 2.18
CA HIS A 32 -2.90 -3.42 3.34
C HIS A 32 -2.20 -2.07 3.43
N ALA A 33 -1.87 -1.61 4.64
CA ALA A 33 -1.23 -0.31 4.84
C ALA A 33 0.08 -0.17 4.03
N ILE A 34 0.84 -1.27 3.93
CA ILE A 34 2.07 -1.38 3.14
C ILE A 34 1.87 -1.14 1.63
N ASP A 35 0.66 -1.34 1.10
CA ASP A 35 0.37 -1.21 -0.34
C ASP A 35 0.02 0.23 -0.75
N VAL A 36 -0.28 1.10 0.22
CA VAL A 36 -0.76 2.46 -0.05
C VAL A 36 0.33 3.34 -0.66
N ALA A 37 1.53 3.32 -0.11
CA ALA A 37 2.65 4.12 -0.64
C ALA A 37 3.04 3.70 -2.08
N PRO A 38 3.18 2.40 -2.41
CA PRO A 38 3.30 1.94 -3.79
C PRO A 38 2.17 2.43 -4.70
N ARG A 39 0.93 2.48 -4.22
CA ARG A 39 -0.19 2.98 -5.01
C ARG A 39 -0.09 4.47 -5.29
N ILE A 40 0.27 5.29 -4.29
CA ILE A 40 0.51 6.73 -4.47
C ILE A 40 1.65 6.95 -5.48
N LYS A 41 2.74 6.19 -5.36
CA LYS A 41 3.86 6.22 -6.32
C LYS A 41 3.40 5.91 -7.75
N ALA A 42 2.56 4.89 -7.93
CA ALA A 42 2.05 4.53 -9.24
C ALA A 42 1.20 5.66 -9.87
N VAL A 43 0.46 6.42 -9.05
CA VAL A 43 -0.36 7.54 -9.52
C VAL A 43 0.46 8.79 -9.83
N LEU A 44 1.44 9.14 -8.99
CA LEU A 44 2.15 10.43 -9.08
C LEU A 44 3.54 10.36 -9.73
N GLY A 45 4.28 9.28 -9.53
CA GLY A 45 5.65 9.12 -10.02
C GLY A 45 5.83 9.36 -11.52
N PRO A 46 4.95 8.81 -12.40
CA PRO A 46 5.03 9.06 -13.84
C PRO A 46 4.89 10.55 -14.22
N HIS A 47 4.22 11.35 -13.41
CA HIS A 47 4.09 12.80 -13.61
C HIS A 47 5.26 13.56 -13.01
N TYR A 48 5.80 13.07 -11.89
CA TYR A 48 6.94 13.67 -11.21
C TYR A 48 8.18 13.65 -12.10
N ALA A 49 8.41 12.56 -12.83
CA ALA A 49 9.54 12.44 -13.76
C ALA A 49 9.51 13.43 -14.95
N LYS A 50 8.38 14.10 -15.21
CA LYS A 50 8.23 15.03 -16.34
C LYS A 50 8.57 16.45 -15.90
N PRO A 51 9.27 17.27 -16.71
CA PRO A 51 9.59 18.66 -16.34
C PRO A 51 8.36 19.57 -16.35
N VAL A 52 7.36 19.26 -17.19
CA VAL A 52 6.09 19.99 -17.27
C VAL A 52 4.97 18.95 -17.31
N VAL A 53 3.93 19.18 -16.51
CA VAL A 53 2.75 18.32 -16.44
C VAL A 53 1.54 19.11 -16.90
N ASP A 54 0.80 18.54 -17.83
CA ASP A 54 -0.46 19.11 -18.29
C ASP A 54 -1.50 19.10 -17.15
N PRO A 55 -2.21 20.22 -16.89
CA PRO A 55 -3.21 20.29 -15.82
C PRO A 55 -4.30 19.22 -15.92
N GLY A 56 -4.73 18.86 -17.13
CA GLY A 56 -5.73 17.81 -17.36
C GLY A 56 -5.24 16.43 -16.94
N THR A 57 -3.94 16.16 -17.12
CA THR A 57 -3.31 14.93 -16.61
C THR A 57 -3.29 14.90 -15.09
N LEU A 58 -2.91 16.01 -14.45
CA LEU A 58 -2.87 16.12 -13.00
C LEU A 58 -4.27 16.03 -12.37
N GLN A 59 -5.29 16.50 -13.10
CA GLN A 59 -6.70 16.35 -12.73
C GLN A 59 -7.15 14.88 -12.68
N THR A 60 -6.61 14.01 -13.55
CA THR A 60 -6.86 12.56 -13.49
C THR A 60 -6.21 11.95 -12.26
N SER A 61 -4.93 12.26 -12.01
CA SER A 61 -4.22 11.80 -10.80
C SER A 61 -4.94 12.24 -9.52
N PHE A 62 -5.44 13.47 -9.49
CA PHE A 62 -6.27 13.96 -8.38
C PHE A 62 -7.49 13.06 -8.12
N ARG A 63 -8.24 12.67 -9.16
CA ARG A 63 -9.40 11.78 -9.00
C ARG A 63 -9.01 10.40 -8.46
N GLU A 64 -7.90 9.85 -8.95
CA GLU A 64 -7.40 8.55 -8.47
C GLU A 64 -6.98 8.62 -6.99
N LEU A 65 -6.32 9.70 -6.58
CA LEU A 65 -5.96 9.91 -5.17
C LEU A 65 -7.18 10.17 -4.29
N GLU A 66 -8.22 10.87 -4.79
CA GLU A 66 -9.49 11.04 -4.05
C GLU A 66 -10.17 9.69 -3.77
N ILE A 67 -10.21 8.79 -4.77
CA ILE A 67 -10.75 7.44 -4.59
C ILE A 67 -9.93 6.68 -3.54
N LEU A 68 -8.60 6.69 -3.67
CA LEU A 68 -7.71 6.05 -2.71
C LEU A 68 -7.91 6.62 -1.30
N LEU A 69 -8.13 7.93 -1.17
CA LEU A 69 -8.36 8.58 0.12
C LEU A 69 -9.64 8.07 0.80
N LEU A 70 -10.71 7.88 0.03
CA LEU A 70 -11.95 7.30 0.55
C LEU A 70 -11.75 5.85 1.01
N GLU A 71 -11.04 5.05 0.21
CA GLU A 71 -10.74 3.65 0.53
C GLU A 71 -9.86 3.53 1.78
N ILE A 72 -8.82 4.35 1.90
CA ILE A 72 -7.93 4.38 3.07
C ILE A 72 -8.69 4.90 4.30
N GLY A 73 -9.60 5.86 4.12
CA GLY A 73 -10.49 6.33 5.19
C GLY A 73 -11.37 5.20 5.74
N HIS A 74 -11.89 4.32 4.87
CA HIS A 74 -12.64 3.13 5.26
C HIS A 74 -11.76 2.12 6.01
N CYS A 75 -10.58 1.82 5.49
CA CYS A 75 -9.61 0.93 6.13
C CYS A 75 -9.18 1.40 7.51
N ARG A 76 -8.92 2.70 7.67
CA ARG A 76 -8.65 3.30 8.97
C ARG A 76 -9.82 3.11 9.94
N ALA A 77 -11.06 3.27 9.47
CA ALA A 77 -12.24 3.06 10.31
C ALA A 77 -12.41 1.58 10.71
N ALA A 78 -12.11 0.65 9.80
CA ALA A 78 -12.11 -0.79 10.07
C ALA A 78 -11.07 -1.15 11.14
N ALA A 79 -9.82 -0.68 11.01
CA ALA A 79 -8.78 -0.89 12.02
C ALA A 79 -9.14 -0.31 13.40
N GLN A 80 -9.94 0.77 13.43
CA GLN A 80 -10.48 1.37 14.65
C GLN A 80 -11.72 0.66 15.21
N SER A 81 -12.31 -0.30 14.50
CA SER A 81 -13.44 -1.08 14.98
C SER A 81 -13.06 -1.89 16.21
N ILE A 82 -14.01 -2.07 17.13
CA ILE A 82 -13.85 -2.94 18.30
C ILE A 82 -13.79 -4.43 17.92
N GLU A 83 -14.26 -4.77 16.73
CA GLU A 83 -14.28 -6.12 16.17
C GLU A 83 -12.90 -6.53 15.65
N HIS A 84 -12.05 -5.55 15.33
CA HIS A 84 -10.66 -5.78 14.98
C HIS A 84 -9.85 -6.12 16.24
N ALA A 85 -9.58 -7.41 16.44
CA ALA A 85 -8.91 -7.93 17.63
C ALA A 85 -7.47 -8.40 17.33
N GLY A 86 -6.70 -7.58 16.60
CA GLY A 86 -5.27 -7.81 16.35
C GLY A 86 -4.39 -7.44 17.55
N GLY A 87 -3.31 -8.21 17.76
CA GLY A 87 -2.33 -7.95 18.82
C GLY A 87 -1.57 -6.63 18.68
N ASP A 88 -1.54 -6.05 17.47
CA ASP A 88 -0.85 -4.80 17.14
C ASP A 88 -1.78 -3.67 16.68
N ARG A 89 -3.05 -3.74 17.07
CA ARG A 89 -4.11 -2.80 16.65
C ARG A 89 -3.74 -1.32 16.80
N GLN A 90 -3.02 -0.94 17.85
CA GLN A 90 -2.66 0.46 18.06
C GLN A 90 -1.60 0.95 17.08
N ALA A 91 -0.64 0.10 16.69
CA ALA A 91 0.33 0.45 15.66
C ALA A 91 -0.37 0.56 14.31
N GLU A 92 -1.25 -0.39 13.96
CA GLU A 92 -2.04 -0.37 12.73
C GLU A 92 -2.92 0.89 12.63
N ILE A 93 -3.63 1.27 13.70
CA ILE A 93 -4.40 2.53 13.75
C ILE A 93 -3.50 3.73 13.48
N THR A 94 -2.28 3.73 14.03
CA THR A 94 -1.31 4.83 13.88
C THR A 94 -0.77 4.90 12.45
N GLU A 95 -0.47 3.76 11.85
CA GLU A 95 -0.02 3.66 10.46
C GLU A 95 -1.12 4.14 9.51
N TRP A 96 -2.34 3.60 9.64
CA TRP A 96 -3.49 4.04 8.85
C TRP A 96 -3.80 5.52 9.01
N HIS A 97 -3.67 6.06 10.23
CA HIS A 97 -3.81 7.49 10.47
C HIS A 97 -2.75 8.30 9.72
N THR A 98 -1.49 7.88 9.78
CA THR A 98 -0.35 8.54 9.14
C THR A 98 -0.50 8.56 7.62
N LEU A 99 -0.81 7.41 7.03
CA LEU A 99 -1.08 7.28 5.59
C LEU A 99 -2.23 8.18 5.16
N ASN A 100 -3.32 8.22 5.92
CA ASN A 100 -4.47 9.06 5.60
C ASN A 100 -4.12 10.55 5.67
N GLN A 101 -3.25 11.00 6.59
CA GLN A 101 -2.80 12.40 6.64
C GLN A 101 -1.92 12.77 5.45
N TRP A 102 -0.98 11.89 5.07
CA TRP A 102 -0.16 12.08 3.87
C TRP A 102 -1.01 12.18 2.61
N LEU A 103 -1.92 11.23 2.43
CA LEU A 103 -2.80 11.20 1.27
C LEU A 103 -3.72 12.42 1.21
N TYR A 104 -4.23 12.91 2.36
CA TYR A 104 -4.99 14.15 2.41
C TYR A 104 -4.19 15.37 1.90
N ARG A 105 -2.93 15.51 2.32
CA ARG A 105 -2.04 16.60 1.88
C ARG A 105 -1.78 16.52 0.38
N LEU A 106 -1.41 15.33 -0.11
CA LEU A 106 -1.16 15.09 -1.53
C LEU A 106 -2.40 15.38 -2.39
N VAL A 107 -3.57 14.84 -2.02
CA VAL A 107 -4.84 15.10 -2.72
C VAL A 107 -5.12 16.61 -2.81
N ASN A 108 -4.92 17.35 -1.72
CA ASN A 108 -5.15 18.79 -1.70
C ASN A 108 -4.18 19.54 -2.63
N PHE A 109 -2.87 19.25 -2.56
CA PHE A 109 -1.86 19.97 -3.34
C PHE A 109 -1.99 19.65 -4.83
N VAL A 110 -2.15 18.38 -5.17
CA VAL A 110 -2.42 17.93 -6.54
C VAL A 110 -3.70 18.58 -7.06
N GLY A 111 -4.76 18.63 -6.26
CA GLY A 111 -6.03 19.26 -6.64
C GLY A 111 -5.95 20.78 -6.85
N LEU A 112 -5.15 21.49 -6.04
CA LEU A 112 -4.88 22.92 -6.24
C LEU A 112 -4.09 23.16 -7.53
N ASN A 113 -2.98 22.44 -7.72
CA ASN A 113 -2.13 22.57 -8.89
C ASN A 113 -2.85 22.15 -10.18
N ALA A 114 -3.75 21.14 -10.14
CA ALA A 114 -4.58 20.74 -11.27
C ALA A 114 -5.56 21.84 -11.72
N ARG A 115 -5.98 22.72 -10.80
CA ARG A 115 -6.82 23.90 -11.08
C ARG A 115 -6.01 25.16 -11.41
N GLY A 116 -4.68 25.05 -11.49
CA GLY A 116 -3.77 26.15 -11.82
C GLY A 116 -3.36 27.03 -10.63
N ASP A 117 -3.72 26.65 -9.40
CA ASP A 117 -3.19 27.31 -8.19
C ASP A 117 -1.86 26.66 -7.84
N THR A 118 -0.76 27.40 -8.00
CA THR A 118 0.63 26.96 -7.72
C THR A 118 1.20 27.60 -6.45
N SER A 119 0.35 28.04 -5.52
CA SER A 119 0.78 28.60 -4.22
C SER A 119 1.47 27.58 -3.31
N VAL A 120 1.20 26.29 -3.55
CA VAL A 120 1.88 25.12 -2.99
C VAL A 120 2.34 24.24 -4.15
N ASP A 121 3.37 23.41 -3.97
CA ASP A 121 3.83 22.49 -5.01
C ASP A 121 3.58 21.04 -4.59
N TRP A 122 2.78 20.31 -5.39
CA TRP A 122 2.55 18.89 -5.17
C TRP A 122 3.84 18.06 -5.31
N ARG A 123 4.82 18.54 -6.08
CA ARG A 123 6.10 17.84 -6.31
C ARG A 123 6.96 17.82 -5.06
N ASP A 124 7.06 18.95 -4.36
CA ASP A 124 7.79 19.05 -3.10
C ASP A 124 7.18 18.11 -2.06
N GLU A 125 5.84 18.13 -1.98
CA GLU A 125 5.07 17.28 -1.07
C GLU A 125 5.25 15.78 -1.39
N TYR A 126 5.18 15.41 -2.67
CA TYR A 126 5.39 14.04 -3.12
C TYR A 126 6.83 13.58 -2.93
N SER A 127 7.81 14.45 -3.11
CA SER A 127 9.22 14.15 -2.85
C SER A 127 9.47 13.85 -1.37
N LEU A 128 8.88 14.65 -0.48
CA LEU A 128 8.97 14.41 0.96
C LEU A 128 8.25 13.11 1.35
N PHE A 129 7.10 12.82 0.76
CA PHE A 129 6.41 11.55 0.95
C PHE A 129 7.30 10.37 0.50
N ALA A 130 7.93 10.47 -0.67
CA ALA A 130 8.81 9.45 -1.21
C ALA A 130 10.05 9.21 -0.33
N GLU A 131 10.62 10.28 0.26
CA GLU A 131 11.70 10.20 1.24
C GLU A 131 11.27 9.42 2.49
N VAL A 132 10.12 9.77 3.08
CA VAL A 132 9.61 9.12 4.31
C VAL A 132 9.29 7.64 4.09
N TYR A 133 8.81 7.28 2.90
CA TYR A 133 8.49 5.89 2.53
C TYR A 133 9.63 5.20 1.75
N GLU A 134 10.82 5.79 1.73
CA GLU A 134 12.06 5.22 1.22
C GLU A 134 11.98 4.70 -0.22
N PHE A 135 11.37 5.47 -1.13
CA PHE A 135 11.34 5.16 -2.56
C PHE A 135 11.79 6.33 -3.43
N GLU A 136 12.29 6.02 -4.63
CA GLU A 136 12.61 7.05 -5.63
C GLU A 136 11.32 7.72 -6.14
N PRO A 137 11.19 9.06 -6.07
CA PRO A 137 9.98 9.78 -6.45
C PRO A 137 9.65 9.64 -7.94
#